data_AF-X0XLK6-F1
#
_entry.id   AF-X0XLK6-F1
#
_cell.length_a   1.000
_cell.length_b   1.000
_cell.length_c   1.000
_cell.angle_alpha   90.00
_cell.angle_beta   90.00
_cell.angle_gamma   90.00
#
_symmetry.space_group_name_H-M   'P 1'
#
loop_
_entity.id
_entity.type
_entity.pdbx_description
1 polymer ?
#
loop_
_entity_poly.entity_id
_entity_poly.type
_entity_poly.pdbx_seq_one_letter_code
_entity_poly.pdbx_strand_id
1 'polypeptide(L)'
;CQSTNFDLLHQGTDGGVVNSLLTYMFDEKLIDGAVVAKTKAPFSREPFFAECKEDLLGTSGLKLGISQQLDEVQKRHSYSSSLPELNKHKFKKLAIVGTPCQIYTIRSMQSLGIIPSQNIEYCLGLFCYENFEFDQRKIEKFQREFNLKFEDIEKINIKKDLIIQLKGDKNRKSLIHIPFEDLKEYMRPACNACSDFTNVYADISF
;
A
#
# COMPACT_ATOMS: atom_id res chain seq x y z
N CYS A 1 17.41 -1.37 4.18
CA CYS A 1 17.54 -2.82 3.91
C CYS A 1 17.06 -3.11 2.50
N GLN A 2 17.58 -4.13 1.83
CA GLN A 2 17.18 -4.49 0.47
C GLN A 2 17.18 -6.01 0.26
N SER A 3 16.32 -6.49 -0.64
CA SER A 3 16.27 -7.88 -1.07
C SER A 3 17.54 -8.26 -1.82
N THR A 4 17.99 -9.50 -1.64
CA THR A 4 19.01 -10.13 -2.47
C THR A 4 18.41 -10.78 -3.72
N ASN A 5 17.09 -10.91 -3.80
CA ASN A 5 16.39 -11.42 -4.97
C ASN A 5 16.16 -10.27 -5.97
N PHE A 6 16.68 -10.45 -7.18
CA PHE A 6 16.64 -9.43 -8.23
C PHE A 6 15.21 -9.02 -8.63
N ASP A 7 14.29 -9.98 -8.74
CA ASP A 7 12.91 -9.71 -9.17
C ASP A 7 12.14 -8.94 -8.10
N LEU A 8 12.30 -9.35 -6.83
CA LEU A 8 11.65 -8.67 -5.69
C LEU A 8 12.19 -7.25 -5.49
N LEU A 9 13.49 -7.04 -5.75
CA LEU A 9 14.12 -5.72 -5.70
C LEU A 9 13.59 -4.81 -6.81
N HIS A 10 13.45 -5.31 -8.04
CA HIS A 10 13.00 -4.51 -9.19
C HIS A 10 11.52 -4.18 -9.15
N GLN A 11 10.69 -5.07 -8.62
CA GLN A 11 9.24 -4.90 -8.55
C GLN A 11 8.80 -4.17 -7.27
N GLY A 12 9.66 -4.14 -6.23
CA GLY A 12 9.42 -3.42 -5.00
C GLY A 12 9.25 -1.92 -5.18
N THR A 13 8.48 -1.29 -4.29
CA THR A 13 8.39 0.17 -4.20
C THR A 13 9.77 0.76 -3.85
N ASP A 14 10.39 0.18 -2.82
CA ASP A 14 11.76 0.48 -2.36
C ASP A 14 12.65 -0.77 -2.45
N GLY A 15 13.14 -1.29 -1.31
CA GLY A 15 14.11 -2.39 -1.28
C GLY A 15 13.52 -3.79 -1.45
N GLY A 16 12.21 -3.96 -1.70
CA GLY A 16 11.58 -5.28 -1.85
C GLY A 16 11.57 -6.15 -0.58
N VAL A 17 11.79 -5.55 0.60
CA VAL A 17 11.97 -6.28 1.87
C VAL A 17 10.70 -7.01 2.31
N VAL A 18 9.55 -6.35 2.27
CA VAL A 18 8.25 -6.95 2.66
C VAL A 18 7.95 -8.19 1.82
N ASN A 19 8.08 -8.08 0.50
CA ASN A 19 7.86 -9.22 -0.39
C ASN A 19 8.86 -10.35 -0.10
N SER A 20 10.13 -10.03 0.19
CA SER A 20 11.13 -11.04 0.52
C SER A 20 10.79 -11.80 1.79
N LEU A 21 10.31 -11.09 2.82
CA LEU A 21 9.90 -11.69 4.08
C LEU A 21 8.65 -12.57 3.90
N LEU A 22 7.65 -12.09 3.14
CA LEU A 22 6.47 -12.89 2.84
C LEU A 22 6.81 -14.12 1.99
N THR A 23 7.66 -14.00 0.98
CA THR A 23 8.15 -15.15 0.20
C THR A 23 8.81 -16.19 1.10
N TYR A 24 9.69 -15.75 2.00
CA TYR A 24 10.31 -16.64 2.99
C TYR A 24 9.27 -17.31 3.90
N MET A 25 8.28 -16.55 4.41
CA MET A 25 7.21 -17.10 5.25
C MET A 25 6.34 -18.12 4.51
N PHE A 26 6.10 -17.94 3.21
CA PHE A 26 5.43 -18.94 2.38
C PHE A 26 6.28 -20.20 2.17
N ASP A 27 7.57 -20.04 1.80
CA ASP A 27 8.46 -21.17 1.53
C ASP A 27 8.68 -22.03 2.79
N GLU A 28 8.80 -21.39 3.96
CA GLU A 28 8.92 -22.05 5.27
C GLU A 28 7.58 -22.49 5.89
N LYS A 29 6.45 -22.27 5.18
CA LYS A 29 5.09 -22.62 5.63
C LYS A 29 4.72 -22.03 6.99
N LEU A 30 5.22 -20.82 7.26
CA LEU A 30 4.87 -20.05 8.46
C LEU A 30 3.48 -19.41 8.33
N ILE A 31 3.05 -19.14 7.09
CA ILE A 31 1.75 -18.58 6.76
C ILE A 31 1.09 -19.38 5.62
N ASP A 32 -0.24 -19.39 5.63
CA ASP A 32 -1.10 -19.95 4.58
C ASP A 32 -1.65 -18.87 3.63
N GLY A 33 -1.35 -17.61 3.91
CA GLY A 33 -1.78 -16.46 3.12
C GLY A 33 -1.31 -15.13 3.70
N ALA A 34 -1.35 -14.09 2.86
CA ALA A 34 -0.99 -12.74 3.27
C ALA A 34 -2.03 -11.73 2.78
N VAL A 35 -2.47 -10.84 3.66
CA VAL A 35 -3.28 -9.67 3.28
C VAL A 35 -2.32 -8.54 2.93
N VAL A 36 -2.30 -8.15 1.66
CA VAL A 36 -1.39 -7.13 1.12
C VAL A 36 -2.17 -6.07 0.35
N ALA A 37 -1.58 -4.89 0.18
CA ALA A 37 -2.18 -3.84 -0.63
C ALA A 37 -1.81 -4.04 -2.12
N LYS A 38 -2.81 -4.17 -2.99
CA LYS A 38 -2.64 -4.18 -4.44
C LYS A 38 -2.93 -2.80 -5.02
N THR A 39 -2.07 -2.36 -5.92
CA THR A 39 -2.26 -1.09 -6.62
C THR A 39 -3.12 -1.30 -7.87
N LYS A 40 -4.24 -0.59 -7.98
CA LYS A 40 -5.05 -0.54 -9.22
C LYS A 40 -4.90 0.76 -10.00
N ALA A 41 -4.65 1.87 -9.31
CA ALA A 41 -4.53 3.21 -9.88
C ALA A 41 -3.56 4.07 -9.05
N PRO A 42 -3.13 5.25 -9.54
CA PRO A 42 -2.33 6.17 -8.75
C PRO A 42 -3.04 6.49 -7.44
N PHE A 43 -2.32 6.48 -6.32
CA PHE A 43 -2.87 6.70 -4.96
C PHE A 43 -3.95 5.71 -4.48
N SER A 44 -4.42 4.79 -5.33
CA SER A 44 -5.41 3.77 -4.97
C SER A 44 -4.72 2.48 -4.51
N ARG A 45 -5.18 1.94 -3.39
CA ARG A 45 -4.68 0.72 -2.76
C ARG A 45 -5.85 -0.11 -2.31
N GLU A 46 -6.01 -1.29 -2.89
CA GLU A 46 -7.03 -2.24 -2.49
C GLU A 46 -6.45 -3.37 -1.65
N PRO A 47 -7.18 -3.86 -0.65
CA PRO A 47 -6.80 -5.10 0.02
C PRO A 47 -6.84 -6.26 -0.97
N PHE A 48 -5.83 -7.11 -0.91
CA PHE A 48 -5.69 -8.29 -1.75
C PHE A 48 -5.16 -9.45 -0.91
N PHE A 49 -5.79 -10.60 -1.06
CA PHE A 49 -5.39 -11.83 -0.39
C PHE A 49 -4.45 -12.60 -1.31
N ALA A 50 -3.17 -12.67 -0.95
CA ALA A 50 -2.18 -13.51 -1.62
C ALA A 50 -2.18 -14.90 -1.00
N GLU A 51 -2.33 -15.94 -1.83
CA GLU A 51 -2.28 -17.35 -1.40
C GLU A 51 -0.91 -17.98 -1.64
N CYS A 52 -0.10 -17.37 -2.51
CA CYS A 52 1.25 -17.84 -2.82
C CYS A 52 2.22 -16.69 -3.10
N LYS A 53 3.50 -17.03 -3.34
CA LYS A 53 4.54 -16.04 -3.65
C LYS A 53 4.35 -15.40 -5.02
N GLU A 54 3.78 -16.11 -5.98
CA GLU A 54 3.51 -15.60 -7.33
C GLU A 54 2.50 -14.46 -7.29
N ASP A 55 1.53 -14.52 -6.37
CA ASP A 55 0.54 -13.46 -6.14
C ASP A 55 1.20 -12.14 -5.68
N LEU A 56 2.32 -12.21 -4.94
CA LEU A 56 3.00 -11.03 -4.40
C LEU A 56 3.69 -10.19 -5.49
N LEU A 57 4.14 -10.83 -6.57
CA LEU A 57 4.75 -10.12 -7.71
C LEU A 57 3.73 -9.22 -8.42
N GLY A 58 2.45 -9.59 -8.38
CA GLY A 58 1.34 -8.84 -8.97
C GLY A 58 0.77 -7.74 -8.07
N THR A 59 1.23 -7.64 -6.82
CA THR A 59 0.76 -6.62 -5.85
C THR A 59 1.78 -5.49 -5.70
N SER A 60 3.07 -5.80 -5.85
CA SER A 60 4.16 -4.85 -5.83
C SER A 60 4.34 -4.13 -7.17
N GLY A 61 4.63 -2.83 -7.08
CA GLY A 61 4.91 -2.01 -8.25
C GLY A 61 3.64 -1.54 -8.96
N LEU A 62 3.67 -0.29 -9.40
CA LEU A 62 2.56 0.41 -10.02
C LEU A 62 2.48 0.01 -11.52
N LYS A 63 2.10 -1.22 -11.86
CA LYS A 63 1.82 -1.60 -13.27
C LYS A 63 0.43 -1.10 -13.66
N LEU A 64 0.33 0.18 -13.99
CA LEU A 64 -0.95 0.80 -14.29
C LEU A 64 -1.36 0.67 -15.77
N GLY A 65 -2.47 -0.02 -16.01
CA GLY A 65 -3.17 -0.02 -17.31
C GLY A 65 -3.86 1.32 -17.58
N ILE A 66 -3.97 1.73 -18.84
CA ILE A 66 -4.26 3.12 -19.26
C ILE A 66 -5.71 3.57 -18.98
N SER A 67 -6.70 2.67 -18.98
CA SER A 67 -8.10 3.10 -19.19
C SER A 67 -9.05 3.11 -17.98
N GLN A 68 -8.68 2.54 -16.83
CA GLN A 68 -9.60 2.40 -15.67
C GLN A 68 -9.13 3.12 -14.39
N GLN A 69 -8.10 3.95 -14.48
CA GLN A 69 -7.43 4.48 -13.29
C GLN A 69 -8.26 5.51 -12.52
N LEU A 70 -9.01 6.37 -13.22
CA LEU A 70 -9.70 7.50 -12.61
C LEU A 70 -10.87 7.08 -11.71
N ASP A 71 -11.63 6.05 -12.11
CA ASP A 71 -12.70 5.49 -11.28
C ASP A 71 -12.14 4.85 -10.00
N GLU A 72 -11.00 4.16 -10.10
CA GLU A 72 -10.34 3.49 -8.98
C GLU A 72 -9.63 4.47 -8.02
N VAL A 73 -9.19 5.64 -8.51
CA VAL A 73 -8.62 6.73 -7.66
C VAL A 73 -9.68 7.32 -6.73
N GLN A 74 -10.94 7.37 -7.18
CA GLN A 74 -12.05 7.94 -6.40
C GLN A 74 -12.60 6.97 -5.34
N LYS A 75 -12.25 5.69 -5.42
CA LYS A 75 -12.74 4.70 -4.47
C LYS A 75 -12.01 4.81 -3.14
N ARG A 76 -12.80 4.94 -2.07
CA ARG A 76 -12.32 4.82 -0.70
C ARG A 76 -12.05 3.36 -0.37
N HIS A 77 -10.79 2.98 -0.41
CA HIS A 77 -10.38 1.67 0.09
C HIS A 77 -9.83 1.81 1.50
N SER A 78 -10.60 1.32 2.47
CA SER A 78 -10.14 1.08 3.83
C SER A 78 -10.00 -0.42 4.00
N TYR A 79 -8.86 -0.86 4.53
CA TYR A 79 -8.62 -2.26 4.88
C TYR A 79 -9.72 -2.87 5.76
N SER A 80 -10.45 -2.03 6.52
CA SER A 80 -11.59 -2.45 7.34
C SER A 80 -12.73 -3.09 6.54
N SER A 81 -12.94 -2.71 5.27
CA SER A 81 -14.03 -3.27 4.46
C SER A 81 -13.77 -4.70 3.99
N SER A 82 -12.51 -5.15 3.96
CA SER A 82 -12.14 -6.52 3.57
C SER A 82 -11.96 -7.47 4.77
N LEU A 83 -11.95 -6.95 6.01
CA LEU A 83 -11.84 -7.79 7.21
C LEU A 83 -12.95 -8.86 7.32
N PRO A 84 -14.22 -8.60 6.94
CA PRO A 84 -15.24 -9.64 6.93
C PRO A 84 -14.91 -10.78 5.95
N GLU A 85 -14.19 -10.51 4.86
CA GLU A 85 -13.83 -11.52 3.87
C GLU A 85 -12.78 -12.50 4.41
N LEU A 86 -11.98 -12.09 5.39
CA LEU A 86 -11.05 -12.98 6.11
C LEU A 86 -11.78 -14.11 6.83
N ASN A 87 -13.09 -13.99 7.10
CA ASN A 87 -13.89 -15.11 7.62
C ASN A 87 -13.98 -16.29 6.66
N LYS A 88 -13.74 -16.11 5.37
CA LYS A 88 -13.65 -17.22 4.40
C LYS A 88 -12.37 -18.04 4.58
N HIS A 89 -11.39 -17.47 5.26
CA HIS A 89 -10.08 -18.07 5.55
C HIS A 89 -9.95 -18.46 7.03
N LYS A 90 -11.06 -18.83 7.68
CA LYS A 90 -11.04 -19.44 9.00
C LYS A 90 -10.07 -20.62 8.98
N PHE A 91 -9.20 -20.71 10.01
CA PHE A 91 -8.15 -21.72 10.18
C PHE A 91 -6.85 -21.55 9.38
N LYS A 92 -6.67 -20.44 8.64
CA LYS A 92 -5.39 -20.09 8.03
C LYS A 92 -4.53 -19.24 8.97
N LYS A 93 -3.21 -19.47 8.99
CA LYS A 93 -2.21 -18.57 9.57
C LYS A 93 -1.90 -17.45 8.58
N LEU A 94 -2.22 -16.21 8.93
CA LEU A 94 -2.12 -15.09 8.00
C LEU A 94 -1.03 -14.10 8.42
N ALA A 95 -0.32 -13.57 7.42
CA ALA A 95 0.39 -12.31 7.56
C ALA A 95 -0.50 -11.14 7.10
N ILE A 96 -0.29 -9.95 7.64
CA ILE A 96 -0.88 -8.71 7.14
C ILE A 96 0.21 -7.67 6.92
N VAL A 97 0.15 -6.98 5.79
CA VAL A 97 0.96 -5.79 5.50
C VAL A 97 0.07 -4.58 5.59
N GLY A 98 0.36 -3.64 6.49
CA GLY A 98 -0.50 -2.49 6.70
C GLY A 98 0.22 -1.23 7.17
N THR A 99 -0.46 -0.10 7.01
CA THR A 99 -0.04 1.19 7.58
C THR A 99 -0.34 1.24 9.08
N PRO A 100 0.17 2.24 9.83
CA PRO A 100 0.03 2.31 11.30
C PRO A 100 -1.41 2.21 11.78
N CYS A 101 -2.33 2.96 11.17
CA CYS A 101 -3.75 2.90 11.54
C CYS A 101 -4.40 1.54 11.26
N GLN A 102 -3.94 0.81 10.24
CA GLN A 102 -4.45 -0.53 9.90
C GLN A 102 -3.94 -1.57 10.91
N ILE A 103 -2.64 -1.56 11.20
CA ILE A 103 -2.05 -2.47 12.20
C ILE A 103 -2.62 -2.18 13.59
N TYR A 104 -2.78 -0.92 13.97
CA TYR A 104 -3.45 -0.54 15.22
C TYR A 104 -4.87 -1.10 15.31
N THR A 105 -5.62 -1.07 14.19
CA THR A 105 -6.97 -1.66 14.14
C THR A 105 -6.92 -3.16 14.40
N ILE A 106 -5.99 -3.88 13.76
CA ILE A 106 -5.81 -5.32 13.97
C ILE A 106 -5.44 -5.63 15.42
N ARG A 107 -4.47 -4.92 16.00
CA ARG A 107 -4.09 -5.11 17.41
C ARG A 107 -5.25 -4.83 18.37
N SER A 108 -6.03 -3.79 18.09
CA SER A 108 -7.24 -3.48 18.86
C SER A 108 -8.26 -4.62 18.78
N MET A 109 -8.47 -5.17 17.57
CA MET A 109 -9.35 -6.32 17.38
C MET A 109 -8.85 -7.56 18.13
N GLN A 110 -7.54 -7.84 18.08
CA GLN A 110 -6.93 -8.96 18.81
C GLN A 110 -7.12 -8.79 20.32
N SER A 111 -6.87 -7.60 20.86
CA SER A 111 -7.05 -7.28 22.28
C SER A 111 -8.51 -7.41 22.73
N LEU A 112 -9.47 -7.16 21.85
CA LEU A 112 -10.91 -7.26 22.13
C LEU A 112 -11.48 -8.64 21.78
N GLY A 113 -10.69 -9.58 21.25
CA GLY A 113 -11.15 -10.90 20.82
C GLY A 113 -12.10 -10.87 19.61
N ILE A 114 -11.99 -9.85 18.74
CA ILE A 114 -12.85 -9.70 17.57
C ILE A 114 -12.39 -10.65 16.45
N ILE A 115 -13.27 -11.55 16.02
CA ILE A 115 -13.02 -12.50 14.94
C ILE A 115 -13.10 -11.81 13.57
N PRO A 116 -12.23 -12.12 12.58
CA PRO A 116 -11.20 -13.18 12.57
C PRO A 116 -9.77 -12.68 12.84
N SER A 117 -9.57 -11.68 13.70
CA SER A 117 -8.23 -11.12 13.95
C SER A 117 -7.22 -12.10 14.56
N GLN A 118 -7.70 -13.18 15.20
CA GLN A 118 -6.87 -14.26 15.73
C GLN A 118 -6.16 -15.07 14.66
N ASN A 119 -6.59 -15.00 13.39
CA ASN A 119 -5.91 -15.69 12.29
C ASN A 119 -4.65 -14.95 11.84
N ILE A 120 -4.45 -13.70 12.28
CA ILE A 120 -3.31 -12.87 11.90
C ILE A 120 -2.17 -13.14 12.88
N GLU A 121 -1.18 -13.90 12.43
CA GLU A 121 0.00 -14.29 13.20
C GLU A 121 1.14 -13.27 13.09
N TYR A 122 1.26 -12.62 11.91
CA TYR A 122 2.34 -11.69 11.62
C TYR A 122 1.81 -10.36 11.08
N CYS A 123 2.17 -9.27 11.75
CA CYS A 123 1.87 -7.90 11.36
C CYS A 123 3.14 -7.22 10.83
N LEU A 124 3.20 -7.00 9.52
CA LEU A 124 4.28 -6.30 8.83
C LEU A 124 3.87 -4.85 8.58
N GLY A 125 4.54 -3.92 9.25
CA GLY A 125 4.20 -2.51 9.24
C GLY A 125 4.93 -1.74 8.15
N LEU A 126 4.18 -0.98 7.34
CA LEU A 126 4.76 0.04 6.47
C LEU A 126 4.81 1.36 7.22
N PHE A 127 5.90 2.11 7.07
CA PHE A 127 5.93 3.52 7.43
C PHE A 127 4.89 4.29 6.61
N CYS A 128 4.20 5.20 7.26
CA CYS A 128 3.15 5.99 6.63
C CYS A 128 3.19 7.39 7.19
N TYR A 129 3.37 8.37 6.32
CA TYR A 129 3.23 9.76 6.68
C TYR A 129 1.78 10.21 6.42
N GLU A 130 1.34 10.09 5.17
CA GLU A 130 0.04 10.56 4.74
C GLU A 130 -0.63 9.59 3.78
N ASN A 131 -1.95 9.63 3.78
CA ASN A 131 -2.76 8.95 2.77
C ASN A 131 -3.70 9.96 2.11
N PHE A 132 -3.98 9.75 0.83
CA PHE A 132 -4.65 10.74 -0.01
C PHE A 132 -6.08 10.31 -0.33
N GLU A 133 -6.96 11.30 -0.46
CA GLU A 133 -8.34 11.08 -0.84
C GLU A 133 -8.73 12.08 -1.92
N PHE A 134 -9.06 11.53 -3.08
CA PHE A 134 -9.36 12.28 -4.30
C PHE A 134 -10.83 12.11 -4.67
N ASP A 135 -11.57 13.21 -4.69
CA ASP A 135 -12.81 13.31 -5.47
C ASP A 135 -12.50 13.92 -6.85
N GLN A 136 -13.49 13.93 -7.75
CA GLN A 136 -13.32 14.47 -9.10
C GLN A 136 -12.76 15.92 -9.11
N ARG A 137 -13.18 16.77 -8.16
CA ARG A 137 -12.71 18.16 -8.09
C ARG A 137 -11.26 18.23 -7.67
N LYS A 138 -10.86 17.42 -6.68
CA LYS A 138 -9.48 17.29 -6.22
C LYS A 138 -8.57 16.73 -7.30
N ILE A 139 -9.03 15.76 -8.08
CA ILE A 139 -8.27 15.23 -9.24
C ILE A 139 -7.99 16.36 -10.22
N GLU A 140 -9.03 17.08 -10.66
CA GLU A 140 -8.88 18.18 -11.62
C GLU A 140 -7.95 19.28 -11.09
N LYS A 141 -8.07 19.62 -9.79
CA LYS A 141 -7.20 20.59 -9.15
C LYS A 141 -5.75 20.11 -9.11
N PHE A 142 -5.50 18.89 -8.66
CA PHE A 142 -4.15 18.30 -8.56
C PHE A 142 -3.46 18.27 -9.93
N GLN A 143 -4.18 17.88 -10.98
CA GLN A 143 -3.65 17.87 -12.34
C GLN A 143 -3.26 19.26 -12.84
N ARG A 144 -4.06 20.29 -12.54
CA ARG A 144 -3.76 21.68 -12.91
C ARG A 144 -2.59 22.24 -12.11
N GLU A 145 -2.58 22.00 -10.80
CA GLU A 145 -1.61 22.56 -9.87
C GLU A 145 -0.20 22.02 -10.11
N PHE A 146 -0.08 20.70 -10.35
CA PHE A 146 1.20 20.04 -10.59
C PHE A 146 1.50 19.79 -12.08
N ASN A 147 0.68 20.35 -12.98
CA ASN A 147 0.80 20.23 -14.43
C ASN A 147 1.07 18.78 -14.90
N LEU A 148 0.24 17.85 -14.45
CA LEU A 148 0.34 16.43 -14.75
C LEU A 148 -1.03 15.82 -15.02
N LYS A 149 -1.06 14.64 -15.63
CA LYS A 149 -2.27 13.81 -15.75
C LYS A 149 -2.10 12.55 -14.94
N PHE A 150 -3.15 12.11 -14.25
CA PHE A 150 -3.12 10.86 -13.48
C PHE A 150 -2.83 9.65 -14.38
N GLU A 151 -3.37 9.66 -15.60
CA GLU A 151 -3.14 8.61 -16.61
C GLU A 151 -1.67 8.44 -17.02
N ASP A 152 -0.90 9.53 -16.92
CA ASP A 152 0.52 9.57 -17.24
C ASP A 152 1.38 9.12 -16.05
N ILE A 153 0.82 8.89 -14.86
CA ILE A 153 1.59 8.42 -13.71
C ILE A 153 2.01 6.96 -13.93
N GLU A 154 3.32 6.71 -13.87
CA GLU A 154 3.92 5.39 -13.96
C GLU A 154 4.29 4.83 -12.59
N LYS A 155 4.84 5.66 -11.69
CA LYS A 155 5.24 5.24 -10.34
C LYS A 155 5.05 6.39 -9.36
N ILE A 156 4.63 6.06 -8.14
CA ILE A 156 4.59 6.99 -7.01
C ILE A 156 5.53 6.43 -5.94
N ASN A 157 6.36 7.30 -5.36
CA ASN A 157 7.14 6.99 -4.17
C ASN A 157 6.98 8.13 -3.15
N ILE A 158 7.02 7.81 -1.87
CA ILE A 158 6.91 8.77 -0.77
C ILE A 158 8.19 8.66 0.05
N LYS A 159 8.96 9.74 0.09
CA LYS A 159 10.20 9.83 0.89
C LYS A 159 10.16 11.09 1.75
N LYS A 160 11.09 12.03 1.50
CA LYS A 160 11.04 13.38 2.07
C LYS A 160 9.95 14.26 1.43
N ASP A 161 9.48 13.84 0.26
CA ASP A 161 8.49 14.46 -0.60
C ASP A 161 7.70 13.35 -1.32
N LEU A 162 6.64 13.74 -2.01
CA LEU A 162 5.93 12.89 -2.95
C LEU A 162 6.64 12.94 -4.30
N ILE A 163 7.12 11.79 -4.76
CA ILE A 163 7.84 11.62 -6.02
C ILE A 163 6.91 10.93 -7.01
N ILE A 164 6.53 11.64 -8.07
CA ILE A 164 5.72 11.12 -9.16
C ILE A 164 6.60 10.93 -10.38
N GLN A 165 6.71 9.69 -10.83
CA GLN A 165 7.34 9.35 -12.10
C GLN A 165 6.26 9.28 -13.17
N LEU A 166 6.39 10.12 -14.19
CA LEU A 166 5.51 10.09 -15.36
C LEU A 166 6.04 9.12 -16.43
N LYS A 167 5.11 8.57 -17.21
CA LYS A 167 5.37 7.83 -18.43
C LYS A 167 6.12 8.74 -19.39
N GLY A 168 7.21 8.24 -19.95
CA GLY A 168 8.04 8.96 -20.89
C GLY A 168 8.85 8.01 -21.76
N ASP A 169 9.54 8.57 -22.76
CA ASP A 169 10.43 7.80 -23.62
C ASP A 169 11.58 7.18 -22.80
N LYS A 170 12.06 6.00 -23.19
CA LYS A 170 12.95 5.12 -22.38
C LYS A 170 14.19 5.79 -21.76
N ASN A 171 14.60 6.97 -22.25
CA ASN A 171 15.79 7.69 -21.82
C ASN A 171 15.53 9.02 -21.07
N ARG A 172 14.28 9.44 -20.86
CA ARG A 172 13.92 10.63 -20.05
C ARG A 172 12.63 10.39 -19.26
N LYS A 173 12.77 9.80 -18.08
CA LYS A 173 11.69 9.75 -17.08
C LYS A 173 11.56 11.14 -16.45
N SER A 174 10.39 11.76 -16.58
CA SER A 174 10.09 13.00 -15.86
C SER A 174 9.73 12.65 -14.42
N LEU A 175 10.49 13.21 -13.47
CA LEU A 175 10.22 13.10 -12.04
C LEU A 175 9.68 14.43 -11.54
N ILE A 176 8.51 14.39 -10.92
CA ILE A 176 7.90 15.53 -10.24
C ILE A 176 8.05 15.31 -8.74
N HIS A 177 8.63 16.28 -8.05
CA HIS A 177 8.78 16.30 -6.61
C HIS A 177 7.79 17.31 -6.02
N ILE A 178 6.91 16.84 -5.13
CA ILE A 178 5.88 17.65 -4.49
C ILE A 178 6.10 17.62 -2.97
N PRO A 179 6.39 18.76 -2.33
CA PRO A 179 6.48 18.87 -0.87
C PRO A 179 5.17 18.49 -0.16
N PHE A 180 5.24 17.99 1.07
CA PHE A 180 4.05 17.60 1.81
C PHE A 180 3.17 18.79 2.21
N GLU A 181 3.75 19.99 2.34
CA GLU A 181 3.04 21.23 2.63
C GLU A 181 1.98 21.55 1.57
N ASP A 182 2.28 21.26 0.30
CA ASP A 182 1.41 21.50 -0.85
C ASP A 182 0.35 20.40 -1.00
N LEU A 183 0.46 19.32 -0.23
CA LEU A 183 -0.44 18.16 -0.32
C LEU A 183 -1.57 18.16 0.71
N LYS A 184 -1.59 19.11 1.64
CA LYS A 184 -2.53 19.16 2.77
C LYS A 184 -4.00 19.08 2.38
N GLU A 185 -4.38 19.64 1.24
CA GLU A 185 -5.77 19.65 0.77
C GLU A 185 -6.20 18.29 0.17
N TYR A 186 -5.24 17.50 -0.31
CA TYR A 186 -5.46 16.18 -0.89
C TYR A 186 -5.36 15.06 0.15
N MET A 187 -4.82 15.35 1.33
CA MET A 187 -4.74 14.42 2.43
C MET A 187 -6.12 14.01 2.94
N ARG A 188 -6.23 12.76 3.37
CA ARG A 188 -7.39 12.26 4.08
C ARG A 188 -7.48 12.97 5.43
N PRO A 189 -8.61 13.61 5.79
CA PRO A 189 -8.71 14.38 7.04
C PRO A 189 -8.35 13.59 8.31
N ALA A 190 -8.61 12.27 8.32
CA ALA A 190 -8.29 11.38 9.43
C ALA A 190 -6.78 11.24 9.70
N CYS A 191 -5.92 11.47 8.70
CA CYS A 191 -4.47 11.38 8.89
C CYS A 191 -3.93 12.48 9.83
N ASN A 192 -4.60 13.64 9.92
CA ASN A 192 -4.23 14.70 10.86
C ASN A 192 -4.29 14.28 12.34
N ALA A 193 -5.03 13.21 12.65
CA ALA A 193 -5.12 12.65 14.00
C ALA A 193 -4.12 11.51 14.26
N CYS A 194 -3.41 11.04 13.23
CA CYS A 194 -2.44 9.96 13.36
C CYS A 194 -1.09 10.52 13.83
N SER A 195 -0.57 9.97 14.93
CA SER A 195 0.74 10.33 15.48
C SER A 195 1.80 9.24 15.29
N ASP A 196 1.44 8.13 14.65
CA ASP A 196 2.34 7.00 14.40
C ASP A 196 2.81 6.99 12.95
N PHE A 197 4.10 7.28 12.76
CA PHE A 197 4.79 7.17 11.47
C PHE A 197 5.44 5.79 11.29
N THR A 198 6.05 5.26 12.35
CA THR A 198 6.93 4.09 12.32
C THR A 198 6.21 2.75 12.47
N ASN A 199 4.89 2.78 12.67
CA ASN A 199 4.07 1.59 12.85
C ASN A 199 4.50 0.79 14.08
N VAL A 200 4.44 1.42 15.26
CA VAL A 200 5.02 0.88 16.50
C VAL A 200 4.36 -0.41 17.02
N TYR A 201 3.19 -0.74 16.46
CA TYR A 201 2.40 -1.91 16.84
C TYR A 201 2.60 -3.13 15.91
N ALA A 202 3.41 -2.99 14.86
CA ALA A 202 3.78 -4.10 13.98
C ALA A 202 4.84 -4.99 14.64
N ASP A 203 4.94 -6.25 14.20
CA ASP A 203 6.02 -7.15 14.63
C ASP A 203 7.35 -6.73 13.99
N ILE A 204 7.31 -6.27 12.73
CA ILE A 204 8.44 -5.69 12.02
C ILE A 204 7.94 -4.51 11.17
N SER A 205 8.64 -3.38 11.26
CA SER A 205 8.30 -2.14 10.53
C SER A 205 9.37 -1.77 9.49
N PHE A 206 8.94 -1.21 8.37
CA PHE A 206 9.77 -0.92 7.20
C PHE A 206 9.50 0.46 6.60
#